data_AF-A0A0A9W459-F1
#
_entry.id   AF-A0A0A9W459-F1
#
_cell.length_a   1.000
_cell.length_b   1.000
_cell.length_c   1.000
_cell.angle_alpha   90.00
_cell.angle_beta   90.00
_cell.angle_gamma   90.00
#
_symmetry.space_group_name_H-M   'P 1'
#
loop_
_entity.id
_entity.type
_entity.pdbx_description
1 polymer ?
#
loop_
_entity_poly.entity_id
_entity_poly.type
_entity_poly.pdbx_seq_one_letter_code
_entity_poly.pdbx_strand_id
1 'polypeptide(L)'
;MRDKMKNMKNKYKAAIAWRSNTGARLVEEDKERTIRDYILKLCPQFDILEELFGERPSIHPLFIADSDDSASTDTDVWLDLEFTSPVGDDEGNVSGTISPPPMFSTSPTPATFQPLHNEQATPARPSTPRDSFSAFKQQMAKKPSSKQPAKPSSSLGYLNQINLERLEAKYKADKEAEAEDRRIQLEKEKFLWQREREEKLLELDEKRMLAEIETGRMLKREELRNKFLLEKLRIEKEFELKKMERQDVRRNKTE
;
A
#
# COMPACT_ATOMS: atom_id res chain seq x y z
N MET A 1 -6.72 15.09 -36.58
CA MET A 1 -7.13 15.02 -35.16
C MET A 1 -6.47 13.85 -34.42
N ARG A 2 -6.33 12.67 -35.04
CA ARG A 2 -5.59 11.52 -34.49
C ARG A 2 -4.15 11.85 -34.08
N ASP A 3 -3.41 12.62 -34.88
CA ASP A 3 -2.01 12.94 -34.59
C ASP A 3 -1.83 13.86 -33.37
N LYS A 4 -2.80 14.75 -33.13
CA LYS A 4 -2.81 15.62 -31.96
C LYS A 4 -2.93 14.80 -30.67
N MET A 5 -3.80 13.79 -30.67
CA MET A 5 -3.97 12.87 -29.54
C MET A 5 -2.73 12.01 -29.33
N LYS A 6 -2.10 11.51 -30.40
CA LYS A 6 -0.85 10.74 -30.32
C LYS A 6 0.28 11.57 -29.71
N ASN A 7 0.43 12.82 -30.15
CA ASN A 7 1.41 13.76 -29.60
C ASN A 7 1.16 14.04 -28.11
N MET A 8 -0.09 14.29 -27.71
CA MET A 8 -0.44 14.50 -26.31
C MET A 8 -0.13 13.29 -25.43
N LYS A 9 -0.48 12.07 -25.89
CA LYS A 9 -0.13 10.82 -25.20
C LYS A 9 1.38 10.63 -25.06
N ASN A 10 2.16 10.95 -26.11
CA ASN A 10 3.62 10.84 -26.07
C ASN A 10 4.23 11.83 -25.06
N LYS A 11 3.73 13.07 -25.00
CA LYS A 11 4.17 14.06 -24.01
C LYS A 11 3.84 13.64 -22.57
N TYR A 12 2.66 13.07 -22.36
CA TYR A 12 2.26 12.51 -21.06
C TYR A 12 3.17 11.36 -20.63
N LYS A 13 3.42 10.38 -21.54
CA LYS A 13 4.34 9.26 -21.26
C LYS A 13 5.76 9.74 -20.96
N ALA A 14 6.26 10.74 -21.68
CA ALA A 14 7.57 11.32 -21.41
C ALA A 14 7.63 11.98 -20.01
N ALA A 15 6.57 12.68 -19.60
CA ALA A 15 6.47 13.28 -18.27
C ALA A 15 6.42 12.22 -17.15
N ILE A 16 5.64 11.14 -17.34
CA ILE A 16 5.58 10.02 -16.39
C ILE A 16 6.92 9.29 -16.31
N ALA A 17 7.55 8.98 -17.44
CA ALA A 17 8.87 8.34 -17.45
C ALA A 17 9.94 9.21 -16.75
N TRP A 18 9.90 10.53 -16.96
CA TRP A 18 10.78 11.45 -16.24
C TRP A 18 10.51 11.46 -14.74
N ARG A 19 9.24 11.50 -14.33
CA ARG A 19 8.81 11.41 -12.91
C ARG A 19 9.30 10.12 -12.26
N SER A 20 9.17 8.96 -12.92
CA SER A 20 9.60 7.67 -12.38
C SER A 20 11.13 7.53 -12.30
N ASN A 21 11.87 8.06 -13.27
CA ASN A 21 13.33 7.92 -13.32
C ASN A 21 14.08 8.96 -12.46
N THR A 22 13.60 10.21 -12.44
CA THR A 22 14.27 11.34 -11.77
C THR A 22 13.62 11.65 -10.41
N GLY A 23 12.29 11.54 -10.33
CA GLY A 23 11.53 11.88 -9.13
C GLY A 23 11.74 10.93 -7.95
N ALA A 24 12.14 9.68 -8.20
CA ALA A 24 12.39 8.68 -7.15
C ALA A 24 13.58 9.02 -6.22
N ARG A 25 14.46 9.95 -6.60
CA ARG A 25 15.60 10.41 -5.78
C ARG A 25 15.42 11.82 -5.18
N LEU A 26 14.33 12.50 -5.49
CA LEU A 26 14.01 13.87 -5.05
C LEU A 26 12.80 13.85 -4.11
N VAL A 27 12.89 13.10 -3.01
CA VAL A 27 11.88 13.04 -1.94
C VAL A 27 12.31 13.94 -0.78
N GLU A 28 12.36 15.24 -1.03
CA GLU A 28 12.41 16.26 0.03
C GLU A 28 11.20 17.18 -0.23
N GLU A 29 10.31 17.32 0.76
CA GLU A 29 8.97 17.95 0.64
C GLU A 29 8.99 19.34 -0.01
N ASP A 30 10.08 20.10 0.11
CA ASP A 30 10.22 21.43 -0.48
C ASP A 30 10.45 21.40 -2.01
N LYS A 31 10.86 20.26 -2.59
CA LYS A 31 11.16 20.10 -4.02
C LYS A 31 9.99 19.56 -4.83
N GLU A 32 8.93 19.08 -4.18
CA GLU A 32 7.73 18.57 -4.87
C GLU A 32 7.02 19.65 -5.70
N ARG A 33 6.99 20.89 -5.20
CA ARG A 33 6.47 22.04 -5.98
C ARG A 33 7.30 22.27 -7.25
N THR A 34 8.63 22.16 -7.16
CA THR A 34 9.53 22.30 -8.31
C THR A 34 9.35 21.18 -9.33
N ILE A 35 9.10 19.95 -8.87
CA ILE A 35 8.83 18.79 -9.73
C ILE A 35 7.54 19.00 -10.51
N ARG A 36 6.46 19.43 -9.85
CA ARG A 36 5.17 19.68 -10.52
C ARG A 36 5.27 20.79 -11.56
N ASP A 37 5.95 21.89 -11.24
CA ASP A 37 6.17 23.00 -12.18
C ASP A 37 6.96 22.55 -13.43
N TYR A 38 7.96 21.68 -13.23
CA TYR A 38 8.72 21.12 -14.34
C TYR A 38 7.89 20.18 -15.23
N ILE A 39 7.06 19.32 -14.61
CA ILE A 39 6.14 18.44 -15.33
C ILE A 39 5.12 19.25 -16.15
N LEU A 40 4.57 20.32 -15.57
CA LEU A 40 3.64 21.22 -16.27
C LEU A 40 4.33 21.96 -17.43
N LYS A 41 5.62 22.27 -17.32
CA LYS A 41 6.41 22.84 -18.43
C LYS A 41 6.60 21.86 -19.58
N LEU A 42 6.77 20.56 -19.30
CA LEU A 42 6.88 19.50 -20.31
C LEU A 42 5.52 19.16 -20.93
N CYS A 43 4.47 19.14 -20.12
CA CYS A 43 3.13 18.80 -20.51
C CYS A 43 2.11 19.77 -19.86
N PRO A 44 1.71 20.85 -20.55
CA PRO A 44 0.79 21.84 -19.99
C PRO A 44 -0.61 21.30 -19.65
N GLN A 45 -0.96 20.11 -20.15
CA GLN A 45 -2.25 19.45 -19.91
C GLN A 45 -2.09 18.20 -19.04
N PHE A 46 -1.02 18.16 -18.23
CA PHE A 46 -0.67 16.98 -17.45
C PHE A 46 -1.79 16.55 -16.50
N ASP A 47 -2.38 17.46 -15.72
CA ASP A 47 -3.42 17.11 -14.74
C ASP A 47 -4.64 16.43 -15.41
N ILE A 48 -5.08 16.94 -16.57
CA ILE A 48 -6.20 16.36 -17.34
C ILE A 48 -5.83 14.99 -17.91
N LEU A 49 -4.58 14.84 -18.36
CA LEU A 49 -4.09 13.57 -18.91
C LEU A 49 -3.87 12.54 -17.80
N GLU A 50 -3.47 12.94 -16.60
CA GLU A 50 -3.37 12.08 -15.43
C GLU A 50 -4.76 11.62 -14.95
N GLU A 51 -5.79 12.45 -15.03
CA GLU A 51 -7.16 12.05 -14.72
C GLU A 51 -7.74 11.02 -15.71
N LEU A 52 -7.37 11.13 -16.99
CA LEU A 52 -7.85 10.26 -18.08
C LEU A 52 -7.01 8.99 -18.26
N PHE A 53 -5.69 9.10 -18.14
CA PHE A 53 -4.72 8.04 -18.45
C PHE A 53 -3.90 7.61 -17.25
N GLY A 54 -4.01 8.29 -16.11
CA GLY A 54 -3.42 7.80 -14.87
C GLY A 54 -3.95 6.42 -14.53
N GLU A 55 -3.21 5.70 -13.70
CA GLU A 55 -3.60 4.39 -13.20
C GLU A 55 -4.89 4.52 -12.39
N ARG A 56 -6.03 4.50 -13.09
CA ARG A 56 -7.30 4.17 -12.46
C ARG A 56 -7.11 2.75 -11.95
N PRO A 57 -7.39 2.48 -10.66
CA PRO A 57 -7.38 1.12 -10.17
C PRO A 57 -8.21 0.30 -11.14
N SER A 58 -7.58 -0.73 -11.71
CA SER A 58 -8.22 -1.63 -12.67
C SER A 58 -9.39 -2.30 -11.96
N ILE A 59 -10.55 -1.64 -12.02
CA ILE A 59 -11.82 -2.29 -11.74
C ILE A 59 -12.00 -3.17 -12.96
N HIS A 60 -11.43 -4.38 -12.91
CA HIS A 60 -11.85 -5.43 -13.82
C HIS A 60 -13.36 -5.57 -13.63
N PRO A 61 -14.19 -5.21 -14.62
CA PRO A 61 -15.58 -5.60 -14.54
C PRO A 61 -15.57 -7.13 -14.48
N LEU A 62 -15.92 -7.68 -13.32
CA LEU A 62 -15.87 -9.12 -13.03
C LEU A 62 -16.80 -9.94 -13.93
N PHE A 63 -17.51 -9.28 -14.84
CA PHE A 63 -18.42 -9.93 -15.77
C PHE A 63 -18.65 -9.01 -16.98
N ILE A 64 -18.00 -9.32 -18.10
CA ILE A 64 -18.50 -8.92 -19.41
C ILE A 64 -19.32 -10.12 -19.86
N ALA A 65 -20.64 -9.98 -19.83
CA ALA A 65 -21.52 -10.93 -20.48
C ALA A 65 -21.31 -10.76 -21.98
N ASP A 66 -20.59 -11.70 -22.59
CA ASP A 66 -20.53 -11.82 -24.05
C ASP A 66 -21.94 -12.24 -24.52
N SER A 67 -22.79 -11.25 -24.76
CA SER A 67 -23.95 -11.43 -25.63
C SER A 67 -23.41 -11.55 -27.04
N ASP A 68 -23.25 -12.80 -27.45
CA ASP A 68 -22.89 -13.23 -28.78
C ASP A 68 -23.95 -12.73 -29.78
N ASP A 69 -23.68 -11.59 -30.45
CA ASP A 69 -24.33 -11.29 -31.72
C ASP A 69 -23.44 -10.39 -32.61
N SER A 70 -22.66 -11.07 -33.45
CA SER A 70 -22.22 -10.64 -34.79
C SER A 70 -21.26 -9.44 -34.96
N ALA A 71 -20.07 -9.80 -35.47
CA ALA A 71 -19.27 -9.08 -36.47
C ALA A 71 -18.72 -7.68 -36.13
N SER A 72 -17.48 -7.64 -35.62
CA SER A 72 -16.37 -7.03 -36.39
C SER A 72 -15.02 -7.41 -35.79
N THR A 73 -14.13 -7.85 -36.68
CA THR A 73 -12.71 -8.13 -36.45
C THR A 73 -11.94 -6.82 -36.27
N ASP A 74 -11.42 -6.56 -35.07
CA ASP A 74 -10.09 -5.95 -34.85
C ASP A 74 -9.88 -5.79 -33.34
N THR A 75 -9.33 -6.82 -32.69
CA THR A 75 -8.66 -6.60 -31.40
C THR A 75 -7.30 -7.28 -31.47
N ASP A 76 -6.31 -6.41 -31.71
CA ASP A 76 -4.89 -6.69 -31.60
C ASP A 76 -4.59 -7.46 -30.32
N VAL A 77 -4.22 -8.72 -30.53
CA VAL A 77 -3.49 -9.56 -29.61
C VAL A 77 -2.16 -8.86 -29.32
N TRP A 78 -2.09 -8.06 -28.26
CA TRP A 78 -0.84 -7.46 -27.78
C TRP A 78 -0.17 -8.39 -26.75
N LEU A 79 0.15 -9.60 -27.23
CA LEU A 79 1.18 -10.45 -26.64
C LEU A 79 2.51 -10.06 -27.27
N ASP A 80 3.51 -9.92 -26.41
CA ASP A 80 4.90 -10.29 -26.69
C ASP A 80 5.65 -9.46 -27.74
N LEU A 81 6.45 -8.50 -27.27
CA LEU A 81 7.63 -8.09 -28.03
C LEU A 81 8.80 -7.80 -27.10
N GLU A 82 9.65 -8.81 -27.02
CA GLU A 82 11.03 -8.79 -26.55
C GLU A 82 11.76 -7.52 -27.03
N PHE A 83 12.20 -6.70 -26.07
CA PHE A 83 13.06 -5.56 -26.35
C PHE A 83 14.51 -6.03 -26.48
N THR A 84 14.92 -6.27 -27.72
CA THR A 84 16.33 -6.37 -28.10
C THR A 84 16.95 -4.98 -28.06
N SER A 85 17.97 -4.80 -27.22
CA SER A 85 18.83 -3.61 -27.24
C SER A 85 19.62 -3.54 -28.54
N PRO A 86 19.78 -2.34 -29.13
CA PRO A 86 20.97 -2.00 -29.90
C PRO A 86 21.88 -1.09 -29.09
N VAL A 87 23.09 -1.59 -28.90
CA VAL A 87 24.33 -0.82 -28.69
C VAL A 87 24.49 0.20 -29.81
N GLY A 88 24.95 1.40 -29.47
CA GLY A 88 25.34 2.43 -30.42
C GLY A 88 25.87 3.66 -29.69
N ASP A 89 27.20 3.72 -29.61
CA ASP A 89 28.03 4.75 -28.98
C ASP A 89 27.72 6.17 -29.49
N ASP A 90 27.81 7.17 -28.60
CA ASP A 90 28.44 8.44 -28.98
C ASP A 90 28.99 9.19 -27.75
N GLU A 91 30.19 9.71 -27.92
CA GLU A 91 31.05 10.27 -26.89
C GLU A 91 30.69 11.72 -26.55
N GLY A 92 30.84 12.07 -25.27
CA GLY A 92 30.47 13.41 -24.78
C GLY A 92 31.13 13.78 -23.46
N ASN A 93 32.45 13.62 -23.42
CA ASN A 93 33.41 14.26 -22.52
C ASN A 93 32.95 15.63 -21.97
N VAL A 94 32.77 15.75 -20.64
CA VAL A 94 33.23 16.91 -19.86
C VAL A 94 33.54 16.51 -18.43
N SER A 95 34.84 16.63 -18.14
CA SER A 95 35.47 16.53 -16.84
C SER A 95 34.99 17.63 -15.90
N GLY A 96 34.62 17.27 -14.67
CA GLY A 96 34.13 18.18 -13.63
C GLY A 96 34.54 17.71 -12.25
N THR A 97 35.85 17.68 -12.01
CA THR A 97 36.49 17.47 -10.71
C THR A 97 36.06 18.53 -9.70
N ILE A 98 35.31 18.15 -8.66
CA ILE A 98 35.26 18.92 -7.42
C ILE A 98 35.45 17.97 -6.23
N SER A 99 36.55 18.21 -5.54
CA SER A 99 37.05 17.54 -4.34
C SER A 99 36.07 17.61 -3.17
N PRO A 100 35.96 16.56 -2.34
CA PRO A 100 35.30 16.64 -1.04
C PRO A 100 36.26 17.25 0.02
N PRO A 101 35.75 18.00 1.01
CA PRO A 101 36.51 18.33 2.21
C PRO A 101 36.48 17.20 3.26
N PRO A 102 37.47 17.16 4.17
CA PRO A 102 37.73 16.03 5.06
C PRO A 102 37.07 16.17 6.45
N MET A 103 36.84 15.00 7.05
CA MET A 103 36.88 14.67 8.48
C MET A 103 36.10 15.53 9.49
N PHE A 104 35.11 14.91 10.15
CA PHE A 104 35.17 14.75 11.61
C PHE A 104 34.76 13.34 12.01
N SER A 105 35.73 12.68 12.65
CA SER A 105 35.64 11.43 13.38
C SER A 105 35.10 11.72 14.78
N THR A 106 34.07 10.99 15.21
CA THR A 106 33.90 10.50 16.57
C THR A 106 32.84 9.39 16.57
N SER A 107 33.30 8.15 16.64
CA SER A 107 32.56 7.06 17.29
C SER A 107 32.55 7.31 18.82
N PRO A 108 31.54 6.81 19.57
CA PRO A 108 31.54 5.41 19.98
C PRO A 108 30.16 4.72 19.96
N THR A 109 30.11 3.52 19.39
CA THR A 109 29.18 2.43 19.73
C THR A 109 29.54 1.82 21.11
N PRO A 110 28.77 0.88 21.69
CA PRO A 110 27.32 0.62 21.66
C PRO A 110 26.74 0.38 23.08
N ALA A 111 25.47 0.72 23.32
CA ALA A 111 24.75 0.24 24.51
C ALA A 111 24.08 -1.10 24.20
N THR A 112 24.78 -2.18 24.57
CA THR A 112 24.28 -3.55 24.68
C THR A 112 23.14 -3.61 25.70
N PHE A 113 21.90 -3.81 25.24
CA PHE A 113 20.84 -4.34 26.09
C PHE A 113 20.84 -5.85 25.99
N GLN A 114 21.25 -6.52 27.07
CA GLN A 114 21.10 -7.96 27.22
C GLN A 114 19.62 -8.31 27.46
N PRO A 115 19.10 -9.36 26.81
CA PRO A 115 17.88 -10.02 27.24
C PRO A 115 18.19 -10.84 28.50
N LEU A 116 17.38 -10.66 29.54
CA LEU A 116 17.47 -11.48 30.75
C LEU A 116 17.09 -12.93 30.40
N HIS A 117 18.05 -13.83 30.56
CA HIS A 117 17.86 -15.27 30.65
C HIS A 117 16.84 -15.58 31.76
N ASN A 118 15.83 -16.40 31.43
CA ASN A 118 15.20 -17.26 32.43
C ASN A 118 15.31 -18.71 31.92
N GLU A 119 16.25 -19.44 32.50
CA GLU A 119 16.33 -20.90 32.36
C GLU A 119 15.20 -21.53 33.20
N GLN A 120 14.37 -22.38 32.60
CA GLN A 120 14.23 -23.77 33.06
C GLN A 120 13.30 -24.60 32.19
N ALA A 121 13.73 -25.86 31.99
CA ALA A 121 13.01 -27.03 31.53
C ALA A 121 12.88 -27.26 30.00
N THR A 122 13.89 -27.94 29.46
CA THR A 122 13.72 -28.97 28.42
C THR A 122 12.60 -29.95 28.79
N PRO A 123 11.81 -30.44 27.82
CA PRO A 123 12.10 -31.80 27.37
C PRO A 123 11.97 -32.02 25.85
N ALA A 124 12.85 -32.89 25.36
CA ALA A 124 12.62 -33.88 24.30
C ALA A 124 11.92 -33.42 23.00
N ARG A 125 12.76 -33.22 21.99
CA ARG A 125 12.49 -33.42 20.56
C ARG A 125 11.75 -34.75 20.29
N PRO A 126 10.60 -34.75 19.59
CA PRO A 126 10.17 -35.87 18.79
C PRO A 126 10.51 -35.60 17.33
N SER A 127 11.63 -36.18 16.88
CA SER A 127 11.86 -36.44 15.47
C SER A 127 10.99 -37.62 15.05
N THR A 128 9.92 -37.37 14.29
CA THR A 128 9.13 -38.40 13.60
C THR A 128 8.65 -37.83 12.25
N PRO A 129 8.17 -38.66 11.30
CA PRO A 129 9.04 -39.22 10.28
C PRO A 129 8.60 -38.75 8.90
N ARG A 130 9.52 -38.14 8.18
CA ARG A 130 9.42 -37.89 6.74
C ARG A 130 9.65 -39.24 6.06
N ASP A 131 8.60 -40.07 5.95
CA ASP A 131 8.45 -41.21 5.02
C ASP A 131 7.22 -42.06 5.39
N SER A 132 6.01 -41.71 4.92
CA SER A 132 4.90 -42.69 4.84
C SER A 132 3.68 -42.28 3.99
N PHE A 133 3.80 -41.36 3.05
CA PHE A 133 2.66 -41.01 2.18
C PHE A 133 2.61 -41.80 0.85
N SER A 134 3.65 -42.58 0.53
CA SER A 134 3.67 -43.43 -0.68
C SER A 134 2.94 -44.77 -0.48
N ALA A 135 2.90 -45.31 0.74
CA ALA A 135 2.24 -46.59 1.04
C ALA A 135 0.70 -46.50 0.97
N PHE A 136 0.11 -45.34 1.25
CA PHE A 136 -1.35 -45.15 1.19
C PHE A 136 -1.89 -45.13 -0.25
N LYS A 137 -1.10 -44.63 -1.22
CA LYS A 137 -1.52 -44.60 -2.63
C LYS A 137 -1.59 -45.98 -3.29
N GLN A 138 -0.81 -46.96 -2.83
CA GLN A 138 -0.83 -48.31 -3.41
C GLN A 138 -2.00 -49.17 -2.95
N GLN A 139 -2.64 -48.85 -1.81
CA GLN A 139 -3.80 -49.62 -1.33
C GLN A 139 -5.13 -49.27 -2.04
N MET A 140 -5.18 -48.14 -2.73
CA MET A 140 -6.36 -47.68 -3.48
C MET A 140 -6.37 -48.14 -4.95
N ALA A 141 -5.33 -48.84 -5.42
CA ALA A 141 -5.21 -49.32 -6.81
C ALA A 141 -5.83 -50.72 -7.04
N LYS A 142 -6.63 -51.25 -6.12
CA LYS A 142 -7.43 -52.45 -6.36
C LYS A 142 -8.66 -52.07 -7.20
N LYS A 143 -8.50 -52.10 -8.53
CA LYS A 143 -9.61 -52.02 -9.48
C LYS A 143 -10.63 -53.13 -9.18
N PRO A 144 -11.86 -52.83 -8.72
CA PRO A 144 -12.92 -53.82 -8.75
C PRO A 144 -13.24 -54.11 -10.22
N SER A 145 -13.17 -55.38 -10.60
CA SER A 145 -13.69 -55.87 -11.88
C SER A 145 -15.15 -55.44 -12.00
N SER A 146 -15.43 -54.47 -12.89
CA SER A 146 -16.78 -53.98 -13.10
C SER A 146 -17.58 -55.05 -13.84
N LYS A 147 -18.35 -55.83 -13.08
CA LYS A 147 -19.52 -56.51 -13.63
C LYS A 147 -20.46 -55.40 -14.09
N GLN A 148 -20.54 -55.18 -15.40
CA GLN A 148 -21.48 -54.21 -15.95
C GLN A 148 -22.90 -54.62 -15.51
N PRO A 149 -23.67 -53.71 -14.89
CA PRO A 149 -25.05 -54.02 -14.53
C PRO A 149 -25.82 -54.33 -15.81
N ALA A 150 -26.57 -55.43 -15.78
CA ALA A 150 -27.41 -55.86 -16.89
C ALA A 150 -28.35 -54.71 -17.27
N LYS A 151 -28.29 -54.27 -18.53
CA LYS A 151 -29.16 -53.20 -19.03
C LYS A 151 -30.62 -53.65 -18.91
N PRO A 152 -31.52 -52.82 -18.36
CA PRO A 152 -32.92 -53.18 -18.23
C PRO A 152 -33.53 -53.40 -19.63
N SER A 153 -33.94 -54.64 -19.90
CA SER A 153 -34.51 -55.06 -21.19
C SER A 153 -35.90 -54.46 -21.50
N SER A 154 -36.46 -53.65 -20.60
CA SER A 154 -37.81 -53.09 -20.69
C SER A 154 -37.76 -51.56 -20.84
N SER A 155 -38.50 -51.03 -21.82
CA SER A 155 -38.62 -49.58 -22.06
C SER A 155 -39.14 -48.81 -20.84
N LEU A 156 -39.95 -49.45 -19.99
CA LEU A 156 -40.47 -48.87 -18.76
C LEU A 156 -39.39 -48.76 -17.67
N GLY A 157 -38.45 -49.73 -17.63
CA GLY A 157 -37.31 -49.71 -16.71
C GLY A 157 -36.34 -48.57 -17.03
N TYR A 158 -36.12 -48.30 -18.32
CA TYR A 158 -35.31 -47.16 -18.77
C TYR A 158 -35.91 -45.81 -18.35
N LEU A 159 -37.23 -45.64 -18.47
CA LEU A 159 -37.89 -44.39 -18.07
C LEU A 159 -37.77 -44.12 -16.56
N ASN A 160 -37.92 -45.17 -15.73
CA ASN A 160 -37.75 -45.05 -14.28
C ASN A 160 -36.31 -44.70 -13.90
N GLN A 161 -35.32 -45.25 -14.60
CA GLN A 161 -33.91 -44.94 -14.37
C GLN A 161 -33.59 -43.48 -14.73
N ILE A 162 -34.09 -42.98 -15.86
CA ILE A 162 -33.93 -41.57 -16.26
C ILE A 162 -34.55 -40.62 -15.23
N ASN A 163 -35.72 -40.96 -14.68
CA ASN A 163 -36.37 -40.16 -13.64
C ASN A 163 -35.56 -40.13 -12.33
N LEU A 164 -34.96 -41.26 -11.94
CA LEU A 164 -34.11 -41.33 -10.76
C LEU A 164 -32.82 -40.51 -10.94
N GLU A 165 -32.15 -40.65 -12.09
CA GLU A 165 -30.95 -39.87 -12.43
C GLU A 165 -31.24 -38.37 -12.46
N ARG A 166 -32.40 -37.94 -12.98
CA ARG A 166 -32.83 -36.53 -12.91
C ARG A 166 -33.04 -36.04 -11.49
N LEU A 167 -33.64 -36.86 -10.62
CA LEU A 167 -33.87 -36.50 -9.23
C LEU A 167 -32.56 -36.37 -8.45
N GLU A 168 -31.62 -37.29 -8.67
CA GLU A 168 -30.27 -37.23 -8.07
C GLU A 168 -29.47 -36.03 -8.57
N ALA A 169 -29.52 -35.74 -9.88
CA ALA A 169 -28.87 -34.58 -10.46
C ALA A 169 -29.42 -33.27 -9.88
N LYS A 170 -30.74 -33.18 -9.69
CA LYS A 170 -31.39 -32.02 -9.07
C LYS A 170 -30.94 -31.85 -7.61
N TYR A 171 -30.97 -32.92 -6.81
CA TYR A 171 -30.51 -32.86 -5.42
C TYR A 171 -29.03 -32.45 -5.31
N LYS A 172 -28.19 -32.93 -6.23
CA LYS A 172 -26.78 -32.55 -6.29
C LYS A 172 -26.61 -31.07 -6.64
N ALA A 173 -27.35 -30.57 -7.62
CA ALA A 173 -27.32 -29.16 -8.01
C ALA A 173 -27.78 -28.25 -6.87
N ASP A 174 -28.86 -28.61 -6.16
CA ASP A 174 -29.36 -27.85 -5.01
C ASP A 174 -28.30 -27.80 -3.89
N LYS A 175 -27.64 -28.94 -3.61
CA LYS A 175 -26.55 -29.00 -2.61
C LYS A 175 -25.31 -28.18 -3.01
N GLU A 176 -24.99 -28.14 -4.30
CA GLU A 176 -23.89 -27.34 -4.84
C GLU A 176 -24.22 -25.84 -4.77
N ALA A 177 -25.46 -25.45 -5.10
CA ALA A 177 -25.93 -24.08 -4.93
C ALA A 177 -25.85 -23.62 -3.46
N GLU A 178 -26.30 -24.45 -2.50
CA GLU A 178 -26.16 -24.14 -1.08
C GLU A 178 -24.70 -24.04 -0.59
N ALA A 179 -23.77 -24.74 -1.23
CA ALA A 179 -22.35 -24.65 -0.91
C ALA A 179 -21.75 -23.35 -1.44
N GLU A 180 -22.13 -22.94 -2.66
CA GLU A 180 -21.69 -21.69 -3.26
C GLU A 180 -22.28 -20.48 -2.51
N ASP A 181 -23.55 -20.51 -2.10
CA ASP A 181 -24.16 -19.46 -1.29
C ASP A 181 -23.41 -19.26 0.05
N ARG A 182 -23.04 -20.36 0.71
CA ARG A 182 -22.22 -20.32 1.93
C ARG A 182 -20.84 -19.71 1.67
N ARG A 183 -20.21 -20.05 0.54
CA ARG A 183 -18.92 -19.47 0.15
C ARG A 183 -19.02 -17.97 -0.10
N ILE A 184 -20.04 -17.55 -0.85
CA ILE A 184 -20.32 -16.13 -1.13
C ILE A 184 -20.58 -15.37 0.19
N GLN A 185 -21.31 -15.97 1.12
CA GLN A 185 -21.58 -15.37 2.42
C GLN A 185 -20.29 -15.17 3.23
N LEU A 186 -19.43 -16.18 3.31
CA LEU A 186 -18.13 -16.06 3.99
C LEU A 186 -17.23 -15.01 3.35
N GLU A 187 -17.24 -14.89 2.02
CA GLU A 187 -16.48 -13.87 1.31
C GLU A 187 -17.01 -12.45 1.59
N LYS A 188 -18.34 -12.27 1.64
CA LYS A 188 -18.98 -11.01 2.06
C LYS A 188 -18.62 -10.63 3.49
N GLU A 189 -18.67 -11.58 4.42
CA GLU A 189 -18.28 -11.36 5.81
C GLU A 189 -16.80 -10.98 5.94
N LYS A 190 -15.92 -11.65 5.20
CA LYS A 190 -14.50 -11.32 5.15
C LYS A 190 -14.26 -9.89 4.64
N PHE A 191 -14.98 -9.49 3.60
CA PHE A 191 -14.88 -8.14 3.05
C PHE A 191 -15.41 -7.08 4.02
N LEU A 192 -16.50 -7.35 4.74
CA LEU A 192 -17.01 -6.47 5.79
C LEU A 192 -16.02 -6.33 6.93
N TRP A 193 -15.43 -7.44 7.39
CA TRP A 193 -14.44 -7.42 8.46
C TRP A 193 -13.19 -6.64 8.07
N GLN A 194 -12.73 -6.78 6.83
CA GLN A 194 -11.61 -6.01 6.31
C GLN A 194 -11.93 -4.51 6.30
N ARG A 195 -13.12 -4.13 5.81
CA ARG A 195 -13.57 -2.74 5.79
C ARG A 195 -13.65 -2.14 7.20
N GLU A 196 -14.22 -2.87 8.15
CA GLU A 196 -14.31 -2.42 9.56
C GLU A 196 -12.92 -2.25 10.18
N ARG A 197 -11.97 -3.13 9.84
CA ARG A 197 -10.59 -3.01 10.29
C ARG A 197 -9.91 -1.76 9.73
N GLU A 198 -10.09 -1.48 8.45
CA GLU A 198 -9.55 -0.29 7.79
C GLU A 198 -10.17 1.00 8.36
N GLU A 199 -11.48 0.99 8.59
CA GLU A 199 -12.21 2.10 9.22
C GLU A 199 -11.72 2.37 10.65
N LYS A 200 -11.54 1.34 11.48
CA LYS A 200 -10.98 1.47 12.83
C LYS A 200 -9.55 2.02 12.82
N LEU A 201 -8.75 1.64 11.83
CA LEU A 201 -7.40 2.16 11.70
C LEU A 201 -7.41 3.66 11.37
N LEU A 202 -8.30 4.06 10.46
CA LEU A 202 -8.51 5.47 10.11
C LEU A 202 -9.01 6.28 11.31
N GLU A 203 -9.96 5.74 12.08
CA GLU A 203 -10.48 6.38 13.29
C GLU A 203 -9.39 6.58 14.36
N LEU A 204 -8.49 5.62 14.53
CA LEU A 204 -7.36 5.75 15.46
C LEU A 204 -6.35 6.80 15.01
N ASP A 205 -6.09 6.89 13.71
CA ASP A 205 -5.18 7.90 13.16
C ASP A 205 -5.77 9.31 13.29
N GLU A 206 -7.06 9.48 13.00
CA GLU A 206 -7.78 10.73 13.22
C GLU A 206 -7.74 11.16 14.69
N LYS A 207 -8.00 10.23 15.62
CA LYS A 207 -7.91 10.49 17.07
C LYS A 207 -6.51 10.92 17.48
N ARG A 208 -5.48 10.29 16.93
CA ARG A 208 -4.08 10.65 17.19
C ARG A 208 -3.78 12.06 16.70
N MET A 209 -4.18 12.40 15.47
CA MET A 209 -4.00 13.73 14.90
C MET A 209 -4.70 14.82 15.73
N LEU A 210 -5.95 14.56 16.17
CA LEU A 210 -6.69 15.50 17.00
C LEU A 210 -6.03 15.70 18.38
N ALA A 211 -5.53 14.64 19.00
CA ALA A 211 -4.79 14.72 20.26
C ALA A 211 -3.49 15.53 20.10
N GLU A 212 -2.78 15.36 18.99
CA GLU A 212 -1.58 16.13 18.66
C GLU A 212 -1.89 17.62 18.45
N ILE A 213 -2.98 17.95 17.74
CA ILE A 213 -3.43 19.32 17.57
C ILE A 213 -3.80 19.95 18.93
N GLU A 214 -4.52 19.23 19.79
CA GLU A 214 -4.96 19.77 21.08
C GLU A 214 -3.78 19.98 22.04
N THR A 215 -2.85 19.02 22.10
CA THR A 215 -1.62 19.17 22.89
C THR A 215 -0.74 20.31 22.38
N GLY A 216 -0.63 20.48 21.06
CA GLY A 216 0.05 21.64 20.45
C GLY A 216 -0.61 22.98 20.81
N ARG A 217 -1.95 23.04 20.83
CA ARG A 217 -2.70 24.23 21.28
C ARG A 217 -2.50 24.53 22.77
N MET A 218 -2.43 23.49 23.60
CA MET A 218 -2.17 23.63 25.04
C MET A 218 -0.75 24.16 25.29
N LEU A 219 0.26 23.56 24.65
CA LEU A 219 1.64 23.99 24.77
C LEU A 219 1.80 25.46 24.35
N LYS A 220 1.20 25.84 23.20
CA LYS A 220 1.23 27.23 22.73
C LYS A 220 0.56 28.20 23.71
N ARG A 221 -0.54 27.82 24.36
CA ARG A 221 -1.19 28.62 25.41
C ARG A 221 -0.27 28.81 26.62
N GLU A 222 0.43 27.75 27.02
CA GLU A 222 1.36 27.78 28.15
C GLU A 222 2.63 28.59 27.85
N GLU A 223 3.17 28.49 26.63
CA GLU A 223 4.27 29.33 26.16
C GLU A 223 3.92 30.82 26.20
N LEU A 224 2.71 31.19 25.76
CA LEU A 224 2.23 32.58 25.85
C LEU A 224 2.12 33.04 27.31
N ARG A 225 1.61 32.18 28.20
CA ARG A 225 1.51 32.49 29.63
C ARG A 225 2.90 32.68 30.25
N ASN A 226 3.85 31.81 29.94
CA ASN A 226 5.22 31.90 30.42
C ASN A 226 5.91 33.16 29.89
N LYS A 227 5.73 33.48 28.61
CA LYS A 227 6.24 34.72 28.00
C LYS A 227 5.69 35.96 28.71
N PHE A 228 4.39 35.98 29.00
CA PHE A 228 3.76 37.07 29.74
C PHE A 228 4.32 37.20 31.16
N LEU A 229 4.51 36.09 31.88
CA LEU A 229 5.08 36.09 33.23
C LEU A 229 6.54 36.58 33.24
N LEU A 230 7.35 36.14 32.27
CA LEU A 230 8.73 36.60 32.12
C LEU A 230 8.79 38.10 31.85
N GLU A 231 7.94 38.61 30.96
CA GLU A 231 7.88 40.04 30.66
C GLU A 231 7.42 40.86 31.87
N LYS A 232 6.43 40.36 32.61
CA LYS A 232 6.00 40.97 33.87
C LYS A 232 7.16 41.08 34.87
N LEU A 233 7.91 40.00 35.05
CA LEU A 233 9.04 39.95 35.97
C LEU A 233 10.21 40.85 35.51
N ARG A 234 10.40 41.01 34.19
CA ARG A 234 11.35 41.94 33.60
C ARG A 234 11.00 43.39 33.96
N ILE A 235 9.75 43.79 33.75
CA ILE A 235 9.26 45.15 34.05
C ILE A 235 9.38 45.45 35.55
N GLU A 236 9.04 44.50 36.41
CA GLU A 236 9.13 44.65 37.87
C GLU A 236 10.58 44.88 38.32
N LYS A 237 11.53 44.09 37.79
CA LYS A 237 12.97 44.31 38.04
C LYS A 237 13.47 45.65 37.53
N GLU A 238 13.08 46.06 36.33
CA GLU A 238 13.44 47.38 35.77
C GLU A 238 12.90 48.52 36.65
N PHE A 239 11.68 48.36 37.17
CA PHE A 239 11.07 49.33 38.09
C PHE A 239 11.81 49.42 39.42
N GLU A 240 12.18 48.28 40.03
CA GLU A 240 12.95 48.24 41.26
C GLU A 240 14.34 48.86 41.10
N LEU A 241 15.05 48.54 40.01
CA LEU A 241 16.35 49.15 39.69
C LEU A 241 16.25 50.67 39.59
N LYS A 242 15.22 51.18 38.88
CA LYS A 242 14.99 52.61 38.72
C LYS A 242 14.62 53.30 40.05
N LYS A 243 13.99 52.57 40.97
CA LYS A 243 13.68 53.07 42.32
C LYS A 243 14.96 53.22 43.15
N MET A 244 15.85 52.23 43.10
CA MET A 244 17.15 52.26 43.78
C MET A 244 18.04 53.39 43.25
N GLU A 245 18.15 53.54 41.93
CA GLU A 245 18.91 54.61 41.29
C GLU A 245 18.46 56.01 41.76
N ARG A 246 17.14 56.24 41.84
CA ARG A 246 16.60 57.50 42.38
C ARG A 246 16.92 57.73 43.84
N GLN A 247 17.01 56.66 44.64
CA GLN A 247 17.34 56.76 46.06
C GLN A 247 18.82 57.10 46.26
N ASP A 248 19.72 56.52 45.46
CA ASP A 248 21.16 56.79 45.52
C ASP A 248 21.49 58.22 45.05
N VAL A 249 20.83 58.71 44.00
CA VAL A 249 20.95 60.12 43.57
C VAL A 249 20.53 61.10 44.66
N ARG A 250 19.53 60.75 45.48
CA ARG A 250 19.12 61.57 46.63
C ARG A 250 20.17 61.55 47.74
N ARG A 251 20.73 60.39 48.05
CA ARG A 251 21.80 60.26 49.07
C ARG A 251 23.01 61.12 48.72
N ASN A 252 23.50 61.00 47.49
CA ASN A 252 24.68 61.73 47.01
C ASN A 252 24.51 63.27 46.91
N LYS A 253 23.29 63.81 47.05
CA LYS A 253 23.03 65.26 47.09
C LYS A 253 23.06 65.85 48.51
N THR A 254 23.12 65.00 49.53
CA THR A 254 23.05 65.40 50.94
C THR A 254 24.39 65.33 51.66
N GLU A 255 25.41 64.79 50.98
CA GLU A 255 26.82 64.80 51.38
C GLU A 255 27.56 65.91 50.61
#